data_AF-A0A3S0IRF6-F1
#
_entry.id   AF-A0A3S0IRF6-F1
#
_cell.length_a   1.000
_cell.length_b   1.000
_cell.length_c   1.000
_cell.angle_alpha   90.00
_cell.angle_beta   90.00
_cell.angle_gamma   90.00
#
_symmetry.space_group_name_H-M   'P 1'
#
loop_
_entity.id
_entity.type
_entity.pdbx_description
1 polymer ?
#
loop_
_entity_poly.entity_id
_entity_poly.type
_entity_poly.pdbx_seq_one_letter_code
_entity_poly.pdbx_strand_id
1 'polypeptide(L)'
;MPSLSRLAPALSVTLLSVVLLSGCGSAPVSETPERGSVALKHVQQLTQNIGARVQGTPAEAQARDYIAAELRAAGYQPQLDYFEVTRTNRAGATQQALSGNVMAVKEGRSEEEITVVAHLDSVGVGVGADDNAPGVGVMLEAAAALHGQDVPYTVRFLAVGAEEG
;
A
#
# COMPACT_ATOMS: atom_id res chain seq x y z
N MET A 1 -13.39 -89.06 6.86
CA MET A 1 -14.41 -89.45 7.85
C MET A 1 -15.03 -88.19 8.43
N PRO A 2 -16.36 -88.07 8.46
CA PRO A 2 -17.08 -86.83 8.77
C PRO A 2 -17.39 -86.73 10.27
N SER A 3 -17.63 -85.53 10.79
CA SER A 3 -18.72 -85.36 11.77
C SER A 3 -19.27 -83.94 11.75
N LEU A 4 -20.59 -83.90 11.64
CA LEU A 4 -21.47 -82.76 11.44
C LEU A 4 -21.79 -81.98 12.72
N SER A 5 -22.14 -80.71 12.49
CA SER A 5 -23.25 -79.95 13.11
C SER A 5 -23.14 -79.46 14.55
N ARG A 6 -23.36 -78.14 14.74
CA ARG A 6 -24.67 -77.54 15.08
C ARG A 6 -24.64 -76.01 14.96
N LEU A 7 -25.64 -75.42 14.29
CA LEU A 7 -26.09 -74.02 14.43
C LEU A 7 -26.87 -73.89 15.78
N ALA A 8 -27.20 -72.74 16.39
CA ALA A 8 -27.45 -71.34 16.01
C ALA A 8 -27.41 -70.45 17.31
N PRO A 9 -28.06 -69.26 17.42
CA PRO A 9 -27.48 -67.93 17.23
C PRO A 9 -27.59 -67.00 18.47
N ALA A 10 -26.88 -65.86 18.47
CA ALA A 10 -27.24 -64.68 19.26
C ALA A 10 -26.78 -63.44 18.46
N LEU A 11 -27.67 -62.59 17.92
CA LEU A 11 -28.26 -61.41 18.59
C LEU A 11 -27.16 -60.59 19.30
N SER A 12 -26.92 -59.30 19.09
CA SER A 12 -27.54 -58.24 18.29
C SER A 12 -26.71 -56.96 18.52
N VAL A 13 -26.99 -55.95 17.70
CA VAL A 13 -26.65 -54.52 17.85
C VAL A 13 -25.22 -54.11 17.52
N THR A 14 -24.99 -53.90 16.23
CA THR A 14 -24.04 -52.90 15.72
C THR A 14 -24.55 -51.51 16.08
N LEU A 15 -23.93 -50.81 17.05
CA LEU A 15 -24.20 -49.39 17.25
C LEU A 15 -23.28 -48.59 16.32
N LEU A 16 -23.79 -48.27 15.13
CA LEU A 16 -23.16 -47.36 14.19
C LEU A 16 -23.35 -45.91 14.70
N SER A 17 -22.35 -45.39 15.42
CA SER A 17 -22.30 -43.97 15.77
C SER A 17 -21.90 -43.15 14.54
N VAL A 18 -22.87 -42.79 13.71
CA VAL A 18 -22.69 -41.74 12.71
C VAL A 18 -22.64 -40.41 13.45
N VAL A 19 -21.44 -39.88 13.68
CA VAL A 19 -21.25 -38.49 14.10
C VAL A 19 -21.22 -37.65 12.83
N LEU A 20 -22.37 -37.09 12.43
CA LEU A 20 -22.42 -36.02 11.44
C LEU A 20 -21.98 -34.72 12.14
N LEU A 21 -20.69 -34.41 12.11
CA LEU A 21 -20.23 -33.03 12.30
C LEU A 21 -20.63 -32.23 11.06
N SER A 22 -21.87 -31.75 11.05
CA SER A 22 -22.27 -30.64 10.19
C SER A 22 -21.62 -29.37 10.73
N GLY A 23 -20.33 -29.22 10.47
CA GLY A 23 -19.65 -27.94 10.58
C GLY A 23 -20.20 -27.02 9.51
N CYS A 24 -20.98 -26.00 9.90
CA CYS A 24 -21.18 -24.83 9.07
C CYS A 24 -19.80 -24.17 8.86
N GLY A 25 -19.12 -24.56 7.79
CA GLY A 25 -17.96 -23.83 7.29
C GLY A 25 -18.46 -22.50 6.75
N SER A 26 -18.43 -21.46 7.57
CA SER A 26 -18.46 -20.10 7.06
C SER A 26 -17.21 -19.93 6.20
N ALA A 27 -17.38 -19.74 4.89
CA ALA A 27 -16.28 -19.34 4.04
C ALA A 27 -15.66 -18.05 4.63
N PRO A 28 -14.33 -17.88 4.58
CA PRO A 28 -13.72 -16.62 4.98
C PRO A 28 -14.32 -15.51 4.10
N VAL A 29 -15.01 -14.57 4.72
CA VAL A 29 -15.46 -13.36 4.04
C VAL A 29 -14.18 -12.59 3.70
N SER A 30 -13.85 -12.55 2.41
CA SER A 30 -12.81 -11.66 1.90
C SER A 30 -13.31 -10.24 2.08
N GLU A 31 -12.94 -9.59 3.19
CA GLU A 31 -13.26 -8.18 3.38
C GLU A 31 -12.49 -7.37 2.33
N THR A 32 -13.22 -6.80 1.38
CA THR A 32 -12.68 -5.71 0.57
C THR A 32 -12.24 -4.61 1.54
N PRO A 33 -10.98 -4.14 1.49
CA PRO A 33 -10.53 -3.09 2.39
C PRO A 33 -11.50 -1.91 2.35
N GLU A 34 -11.83 -1.36 3.53
CA GLU A 34 -12.62 -0.13 3.61
C GLU A 34 -11.95 0.95 2.75
N ARG A 35 -12.73 1.70 1.96
CA ARG A 35 -12.20 2.76 1.11
C ARG A 35 -11.36 3.74 1.94
N GLY A 36 -10.15 4.05 1.49
CA GLY A 36 -9.26 4.95 2.21
C GLY A 36 -8.44 4.31 3.33
N SER A 37 -8.66 3.03 3.67
CA SER A 37 -7.83 2.34 4.67
C SER A 37 -6.38 2.18 4.22
N VAL A 38 -6.16 1.99 2.91
CA VAL A 38 -4.82 1.93 2.31
C VAL A 38 -4.15 3.31 2.35
N ALA A 39 -4.85 4.36 1.93
CA ALA A 39 -4.37 5.74 2.03
C ALA A 39 -4.02 6.11 3.48
N LEU A 40 -4.88 5.76 4.45
CA LEU A 40 -4.66 6.02 5.87
C LEU A 40 -3.39 5.34 6.39
N LYS A 41 -3.12 4.10 5.96
CA LYS A 41 -1.84 3.41 6.29
C LYS A 41 -0.64 4.20 5.78
N HIS A 42 -0.71 4.73 4.56
CA HIS A 42 0.38 5.56 4.02
C HIS A 42 0.53 6.88 4.79
N VAL A 43 -0.57 7.52 5.18
CA VAL A 43 -0.55 8.72 6.05
C VAL A 43 0.15 8.41 7.37
N GLN A 44 -0.21 7.31 8.02
CA GLN A 44 0.41 6.90 9.28
C GLN A 44 1.91 6.62 9.12
N GLN A 45 2.31 5.96 8.04
CA GLN A 45 3.73 5.73 7.76
C GLN A 45 4.50 7.05 7.59
N LEU A 46 3.98 7.98 6.78
CA LEU A 46 4.64 9.26 6.52
C LEU A 46 4.69 10.15 7.77
N THR A 47 3.64 10.13 8.59
CA THR A 47 3.48 11.09 9.71
C THR A 47 3.98 10.57 11.05
N GLN A 48 3.84 9.26 11.32
CA GLN A 48 4.17 8.67 12.62
C GLN A 48 5.52 7.97 12.60
N ASN A 49 5.85 7.26 11.51
CA ASN A 49 7.07 6.47 11.43
C ASN A 49 8.24 7.25 10.81
N ILE A 50 7.97 8.10 9.81
CA ILE A 50 8.99 8.98 9.21
C ILE A 50 8.99 10.35 9.92
N GLY A 51 7.82 10.96 10.09
CA GLY A 51 7.67 12.24 10.78
C GLY A 51 7.73 13.44 9.83
N ALA A 52 8.34 14.54 10.27
CA ALA A 52 8.51 15.74 9.46
C ALA A 52 9.47 15.48 8.28
N ARG A 53 9.06 15.84 7.07
CA ARG A 53 9.76 15.51 5.81
C ARG A 53 10.33 16.77 5.15
N VAL A 54 11.04 17.59 5.92
CA VAL A 54 11.58 18.87 5.43
C VAL A 54 12.53 18.65 4.25
N GLN A 55 12.43 19.51 3.23
CA GLN A 55 13.26 19.43 2.03
C GLN A 55 14.75 19.21 2.34
N GLY A 56 15.41 18.35 1.58
CA GLY A 56 16.84 18.07 1.70
C GLY A 56 17.27 17.36 2.98
N THR A 57 16.33 16.89 3.81
CA THR A 57 16.65 16.13 5.03
C THR A 57 16.64 14.62 4.79
N PRO A 58 17.29 13.83 5.68
CA PRO A 58 17.18 12.37 5.62
C PRO A 58 15.73 11.86 5.70
N ALA A 59 14.82 12.58 6.36
CA ALA A 59 13.42 12.18 6.47
C ALA A 59 12.65 12.38 5.15
N GLU A 60 12.92 13.45 4.40
CA GLU A 60 12.41 13.60 3.02
C GLU A 60 12.94 12.48 2.12
N ALA A 61 14.24 12.17 2.21
CA ALA A 61 14.83 11.05 1.47
C ALA A 61 14.16 9.70 1.82
N GLN A 62 13.89 9.45 3.10
CA GLN A 62 13.19 8.25 3.55
C GLN A 62 11.75 8.19 3.02
N ALA A 63 11.05 9.34 2.96
CA ALA A 63 9.71 9.41 2.39
C ALA A 63 9.72 9.13 0.88
N ARG A 64 10.66 9.71 0.14
CA ARG A 64 10.85 9.45 -1.29
C ARG A 64 11.11 7.97 -1.56
N ASP A 65 12.02 7.37 -0.80
CA ASP A 65 12.38 5.95 -0.95
C ASP A 65 11.20 5.04 -0.61
N TYR A 66 10.41 5.39 0.41
CA TYR A 66 9.17 4.71 0.76
C TYR A 66 8.13 4.79 -0.36
N ILE A 67 7.86 5.97 -0.90
CA ILE A 67 6.90 6.16 -2.01
C ILE A 67 7.32 5.34 -3.23
N ALA A 68 8.61 5.36 -3.58
CA ALA A 68 9.15 4.54 -4.66
C ALA A 68 8.99 3.04 -4.36
N ALA A 69 9.18 2.60 -3.11
CA ALA A 69 8.99 1.20 -2.73
C ALA A 69 7.51 0.78 -2.86
N GLU A 70 6.56 1.60 -2.42
CA GLU A 70 5.12 1.31 -2.53
C GLU A 70 4.66 1.28 -3.99
N LEU A 71 5.10 2.23 -4.83
CA LEU A 71 4.82 2.19 -6.27
C LEU A 71 5.38 0.93 -6.94
N ARG A 72 6.60 0.51 -6.56
CA ARG A 72 7.19 -0.74 -7.05
C ARG A 72 6.40 -1.97 -6.57
N ALA A 73 5.96 -1.98 -5.32
CA ALA A 73 5.14 -3.06 -4.76
C ALA A 73 3.76 -3.13 -5.45
N ALA A 74 3.22 -2.00 -5.88
CA ALA A 74 2.01 -1.90 -6.71
C ALA A 74 2.25 -2.28 -8.18
N GLY A 75 3.44 -2.73 -8.56
CA GLY A 75 3.75 -3.24 -9.91
C GLY A 75 4.19 -2.18 -10.92
N TYR A 76 4.56 -0.98 -10.47
CA TYR A 76 5.10 0.08 -11.32
C TYR A 76 6.64 0.06 -11.37
N GLN A 77 7.20 0.81 -12.33
CA GLN A 77 8.62 1.12 -12.40
C GLN A 77 8.82 2.61 -12.04
N PRO A 78 9.07 2.94 -10.76
CA PRO A 78 9.22 4.32 -10.35
C PRO A 78 10.55 4.91 -10.86
N GLN A 79 10.49 6.16 -11.30
CA GLN A 79 11.64 6.99 -11.67
C GLN A 79 11.85 8.05 -10.60
N LEU A 80 13.11 8.31 -10.26
CA LEU A 80 13.49 9.35 -9.31
C LEU A 80 14.20 10.46 -10.07
N ASP A 81 13.74 11.69 -9.85
CA ASP A 81 14.31 12.90 -10.46
C ASP A 81 14.83 13.80 -9.35
N TYR A 82 16.15 13.96 -9.27
CA TYR A 82 16.83 14.65 -8.18
C TYR A 82 17.26 16.05 -8.59
N PHE A 83 17.17 16.99 -7.65
CA PHE A 83 17.57 18.37 -7.87
C PHE A 83 18.10 19.01 -6.58
N GLU A 84 18.95 20.03 -6.76
CA GLU A 84 19.54 20.77 -5.65
C GLU A 84 18.54 21.79 -5.08
N VAL A 85 18.52 21.93 -3.76
CA VAL A 85 17.70 22.89 -3.01
C VAL A 85 18.54 23.63 -1.98
N THR A 86 18.18 24.88 -1.70
CA THR A 86 18.78 25.66 -0.62
C THR A 86 17.89 25.60 0.62
N ARG A 87 18.28 24.78 1.60
CA ARG A 87 17.53 24.60 2.84
C ARG A 87 17.94 25.65 3.87
N THR A 88 16.96 26.33 4.45
CA THR A 88 17.19 27.31 5.53
C THR A 88 16.79 26.71 6.88
N ASN A 89 17.68 26.75 7.88
CA ASN A 89 17.35 26.30 9.23
C ASN A 89 16.69 27.42 10.07
N ARG A 90 16.21 27.09 11.28
CA ARG A 90 15.54 28.08 12.15
C ARG A 90 16.40 29.27 12.56
N ALA A 91 17.73 29.15 12.49
CA ALA A 91 18.67 30.23 12.79
C ALA A 91 18.97 31.10 11.56
N GLY A 92 18.32 30.85 10.42
CA GLY A 92 18.52 31.57 9.16
C GLY A 92 19.76 31.14 8.37
N ALA A 93 20.47 30.10 8.81
CA ALA A 93 21.61 29.59 8.07
C ALA A 93 21.13 28.71 6.91
N THR A 94 21.70 28.93 5.73
CA THR A 94 21.39 28.19 4.50
C THR A 94 22.39 27.07 4.25
N GLN A 95 21.92 25.99 3.65
CA GLN A 95 22.72 24.84 3.26
C GLN A 95 22.19 24.26 1.95
N GLN A 96 23.10 23.94 1.01
CA GLN A 96 22.73 23.17 -0.17
C GLN A 96 22.41 21.72 0.22
N ALA A 97 21.32 21.20 -0.31
CA ALA A 97 20.86 19.84 -0.09
C ALA A 97 20.23 19.28 -1.37
N LEU A 98 19.91 17.99 -1.36
CA LEU A 98 19.30 17.31 -2.49
C LEU A 98 17.85 16.94 -2.13
N SER A 99 16.90 17.42 -2.92
CA SER A 99 15.52 16.93 -2.92
C SER A 99 15.29 16.06 -4.17
N GLY A 100 14.10 15.50 -4.32
CA GLY A 100 13.76 14.78 -5.54
C GLY A 100 12.31 14.35 -5.61
N ASN A 101 11.84 14.24 -6.84
CA ASN A 101 10.52 13.74 -7.19
C ASN A 101 10.53 12.22 -7.35
N VAL A 102 9.38 11.59 -7.14
CA VAL A 102 9.11 10.20 -7.53
C VAL A 102 7.97 10.19 -8.51
N MET A 103 8.14 9.50 -9.64
CA MET A 103 7.06 9.33 -10.60
C MET A 103 6.89 7.90 -11.07
N ALA A 104 5.66 7.51 -11.35
CA ALA A 104 5.31 6.24 -11.97
C ALA A 104 4.21 6.45 -13.02
N VAL A 105 4.20 5.63 -14.06
CA VAL A 105 3.28 5.76 -15.19
C VAL A 105 2.42 4.50 -15.32
N LYS A 106 1.11 4.69 -15.40
CA LYS A 106 0.14 3.70 -15.86
C LYS A 106 -0.22 4.00 -17.31
N GLU A 107 0.28 3.21 -18.23
CA GLU A 107 -0.07 3.36 -19.66
C GLU A 107 -1.56 3.14 -19.89
N GLY A 108 -2.18 4.04 -20.65
CA GLY A 108 -3.56 3.93 -21.14
C GLY A 108 -3.61 3.64 -22.64
N ARG A 109 -4.81 3.82 -23.22
CA ARG A 109 -5.03 3.64 -24.67
C ARG A 109 -4.70 4.90 -25.49
N SER A 110 -4.81 6.08 -24.89
CA SER A 110 -4.47 7.38 -25.49
C SER A 110 -3.04 7.79 -25.16
N GLU A 111 -2.43 8.59 -26.04
CA GLU A 111 -1.18 9.32 -25.76
C GLU A 111 -1.41 10.55 -24.85
N GLU A 112 -2.67 10.91 -24.60
CA GLU A 112 -3.02 11.95 -23.63
C GLU A 112 -2.87 11.45 -22.18
N GLU A 113 -2.38 12.34 -21.32
CA GLU A 113 -1.99 12.02 -19.94
C GLU A 113 -2.79 12.80 -18.91
N ILE A 114 -3.16 12.12 -17.82
CA ILE A 114 -3.65 12.72 -16.58
C ILE A 114 -2.57 12.58 -15.51
N THR A 115 -2.16 13.68 -14.91
CA THR A 115 -1.18 13.66 -13.81
C THR A 115 -1.89 13.82 -12.47
N VAL A 116 -1.67 12.85 -11.57
CA VAL A 116 -2.07 12.91 -10.17
C VAL A 116 -0.85 13.32 -9.35
N VAL A 117 -0.91 14.51 -8.76
CA VAL A 117 0.22 15.13 -8.04
C VAL A 117 -0.08 15.25 -6.56
N ALA A 118 0.91 14.96 -5.73
CA ALA A 118 0.95 15.32 -4.31
C ALA A 118 2.40 15.67 -3.93
N HIS A 119 2.63 16.61 -3.02
CA HIS A 119 3.99 16.84 -2.53
C HIS A 119 4.28 15.95 -1.32
N LEU A 120 5.50 15.43 -1.27
CA LEU A 120 5.95 14.45 -0.28
C LEU A 120 6.60 15.10 0.93
N ASP A 121 7.08 16.32 0.80
CA ASP A 121 7.75 17.04 1.87
C ASP A 121 6.74 17.62 2.87
N SER A 122 7.25 18.29 3.89
CA SER A 122 6.45 19.06 4.85
C SER A 122 7.28 20.18 5.45
N VAL A 123 6.64 21.21 5.98
CA VAL A 123 7.31 22.14 6.90
C VAL A 123 7.92 21.44 8.13
N GLY A 124 8.84 22.14 8.80
CA GLY A 124 9.49 21.66 10.03
C GLY A 124 8.66 21.84 11.32
N VAL A 125 7.50 22.49 11.25
CA VAL A 125 6.58 22.74 12.39
C VAL A 125 5.35 21.84 12.29
N GLY A 126 5.57 20.53 12.29
CA GLY A 126 4.53 19.52 12.18
C GLY A 126 5.04 18.26 11.49
N VAL A 127 4.17 17.27 11.33
CA VAL A 127 4.48 16.02 10.61
C VAL A 127 3.79 15.96 9.24
N GLY A 128 3.14 17.04 8.81
CA GLY A 128 2.44 17.14 7.54
C GLY A 128 1.29 16.13 7.40
N ALA A 129 0.48 15.98 8.45
CA ALA A 129 -0.63 15.02 8.49
C ALA A 129 -1.86 15.48 7.71
N ASP A 130 -2.01 16.79 7.52
CA ASP A 130 -2.99 17.40 6.61
C ASP A 130 -2.30 17.79 5.30
N ASP A 131 -1.11 18.38 5.43
CA ASP A 131 -0.31 18.93 4.34
C ASP A 131 1.06 18.23 4.21
N ASN A 132 1.25 17.26 3.33
CA ASN A 132 0.30 16.67 2.38
C ASN A 132 0.40 15.14 2.34
N ALA A 133 0.62 14.52 3.51
CA ALA A 133 0.62 13.06 3.63
C ALA A 133 -0.69 12.42 3.11
N PRO A 134 -1.89 12.99 3.31
CA PRO A 134 -3.13 12.47 2.74
C PRO A 134 -3.14 12.44 1.21
N GLY A 135 -2.64 13.49 0.54
CA GLY A 135 -2.54 13.52 -0.92
C GLY A 135 -1.64 12.41 -1.45
N VAL A 136 -0.49 12.19 -0.82
CA VAL A 136 0.41 11.07 -1.15
C VAL A 136 -0.27 9.72 -0.90
N GLY A 137 -0.99 9.57 0.22
CA GLY A 137 -1.70 8.35 0.55
C GLY A 137 -2.78 7.99 -0.47
N VAL A 138 -3.59 8.97 -0.89
CA VAL A 138 -4.61 8.78 -1.93
C VAL A 138 -3.98 8.50 -3.29
N MET A 139 -2.87 9.17 -3.63
CA MET A 139 -2.13 8.91 -4.87
C MET A 139 -1.64 7.45 -4.92
N LEU A 140 -1.08 6.93 -3.83
CA LEU A 140 -0.60 5.55 -3.73
C LEU A 140 -1.75 4.52 -3.79
N GLU A 141 -2.87 4.78 -3.10
CA GLU A 141 -4.05 3.92 -3.17
C GLU A 141 -4.64 3.89 -4.59
N ALA A 142 -4.71 5.05 -5.26
CA ALA A 142 -5.16 5.15 -6.64
C ALA A 142 -4.23 4.39 -7.61
N ALA A 143 -2.91 4.51 -7.42
CA ALA A 143 -1.93 3.76 -8.21
C ALA A 143 -2.14 2.25 -8.05
N ALA A 144 -2.25 1.76 -6.81
CA ALA A 144 -2.52 0.35 -6.55
C ALA A 144 -3.83 -0.13 -7.18
N ALA A 145 -4.91 0.67 -7.10
CA ALA A 145 -6.21 0.34 -7.67
C ALA A 145 -6.22 0.32 -9.21
N LEU A 146 -5.41 1.16 -9.85
CA LEU A 146 -5.31 1.25 -11.31
C LEU A 146 -4.33 0.24 -11.91
N HIS A 147 -3.56 -0.46 -11.09
CA HIS A 147 -2.67 -1.51 -11.59
C HIS A 147 -3.47 -2.61 -12.29
N GLY A 148 -3.01 -3.03 -13.48
CA GLY A 148 -3.67 -4.06 -14.29
C GLY A 148 -4.99 -3.66 -14.95
N GLN A 149 -5.52 -2.45 -14.70
CA GLN A 149 -6.75 -1.97 -15.33
C GLN A 149 -6.50 -1.46 -16.75
N ASP A 150 -7.42 -1.73 -17.68
CA ASP A 150 -7.45 -1.03 -18.98
C ASP A 150 -8.10 0.34 -18.80
N VAL A 151 -7.34 1.41 -19.10
CA VAL A 151 -7.75 2.79 -18.86
C VAL A 151 -7.65 3.62 -20.14
N PRO A 152 -8.57 4.58 -20.38
CA PRO A 152 -8.56 5.37 -21.61
C PRO A 152 -7.33 6.28 -21.74
N TYR A 153 -6.86 6.87 -20.65
CA TYR A 153 -5.76 7.82 -20.62
C TYR A 153 -4.56 7.25 -19.86
N THR A 154 -3.35 7.64 -20.25
CA THR A 154 -2.17 7.39 -19.44
C THR A 154 -2.26 8.19 -18.15
N VAL A 155 -1.92 7.58 -17.02
CA VAL A 155 -1.95 8.24 -15.71
C VAL A 155 -0.55 8.29 -15.15
N ARG A 156 -0.06 9.50 -14.86
CA ARG A 156 1.20 9.72 -14.17
C ARG A 156 0.94 10.03 -12.70
N PHE A 157 1.51 9.24 -11.82
CA PHE A 157 1.56 9.53 -10.38
C PHE A 157 2.87 10.26 -10.10
N LEU A 158 2.81 11.46 -9.54
CA LEU A 158 3.96 12.31 -9.28
C LEU A 158 3.95 12.79 -7.83
N ALA A 159 4.86 12.25 -7.03
CA ALA A 159 5.20 12.78 -5.72
C ALA A 159 6.31 13.82 -5.87
N VAL A 160 6.03 15.10 -5.62
CA VAL A 160 7.03 16.17 -5.73
C VAL A 160 7.74 16.43 -4.42
N GLY A 161 9.04 16.66 -4.46
CA GLY A 161 9.82 17.12 -3.30
C GLY A 161 9.92 18.64 -3.26
N ALA A 162 10.29 19.19 -2.10
CA ALA A 162 10.53 20.61 -1.89
C ALA A 162 9.43 21.57 -2.39
N GLU A 163 8.15 21.23 -2.17
CA GLU A 163 7.05 22.15 -2.45
C GLU A 163 6.99 23.27 -1.40
N GLU A 164 7.38 22.95 -0.16
CA GLU A 164 7.25 23.84 1.00
C GLU A 164 8.40 24.87 1.11
N GLY A 165 9.41 24.85 0.22
CA GLY A 165 10.52 25.82 0.28
C GLY A 165 11.62 25.73 -0.77
#